data_AF-A0AAN0JCQ5-F1
#
_entry.id   AF-A0AAN0JCQ5-F1
#
_cell.length_a   1.000
_cell.length_b   1.000
_cell.length_c   1.000
_cell.angle_alpha   90.00
_cell.angle_beta   90.00
_cell.angle_gamma   90.00
#
_symmetry.space_group_name_H-M   'P 1'
#
loop_
_entity.id
_entity.type
_entity.pdbx_description
1 polymer ?
#
loop_
_entity_poly.entity_id
_entity_poly.type
_entity_poly.pdbx_seq_one_letter_code
_entity_poly.pdbx_strand_id
1 'polypeptide(L)'
;MSCDYHVTLITCTCTCRCIELEYPLLAKYDFHNDTVNPDINIDLKPTTILRPYQGKSLRKMFGNGRARSGVIVLPCAVAVEQWWS
;
A
#
# COMPACT_ATOMS: atom_id res chain seq x y z
N MET A 1 -20.27 -9.86 -12.19
CA MET A 1 -20.09 -11.05 -13.04
C MET A 1 -19.16 -10.76 -14.22
N SER A 2 -19.50 -9.92 -15.22
CA SER A 2 -18.57 -9.65 -16.34
C SER A 2 -17.29 -8.89 -15.96
N CYS A 3 -17.34 -8.03 -14.95
CA CYS A 3 -16.19 -7.25 -14.48
C CYS A 3 -15.16 -8.09 -13.71
N ASP A 4 -15.62 -9.13 -13.00
CA ASP A 4 -14.79 -9.99 -12.16
C ASP A 4 -13.83 -10.85 -13.00
N TYR A 5 -14.26 -11.33 -14.17
CA TYR A 5 -13.40 -12.11 -15.07
C TYR A 5 -12.25 -11.28 -15.65
N HIS A 6 -12.50 -10.01 -15.99
CA HIS A 6 -11.47 -9.13 -16.57
C HIS A 6 -10.38 -8.79 -15.54
N VAL A 7 -10.77 -8.47 -14.30
CA VAL A 7 -9.82 -8.19 -13.21
C VAL A 7 -9.04 -9.46 -12.83
N THR A 8 -9.69 -10.62 -12.79
CA THR A 8 -9.03 -11.90 -12.49
C THR A 8 -8.05 -12.30 -13.60
N LEU A 9 -8.41 -12.10 -14.88
CA LEU A 9 -7.52 -12.34 -16.01
C LEU A 9 -6.29 -11.43 -15.99
N ILE A 10 -6.44 -10.13 -15.73
CA ILE A 10 -5.32 -9.19 -15.63
C ILE A 10 -4.38 -9.58 -14.49
N THR A 11 -4.92 -9.90 -13.33
CA THR A 11 -4.13 -10.16 -12.12
C THR A 11 -3.47 -11.55 -12.11
N CYS A 12 -4.02 -12.53 -12.84
CA CYS A 12 -3.49 -13.90 -12.86
C CYS A 12 -2.65 -14.20 -14.12
N THR A 13 -3.01 -13.66 -15.29
CA THR A 13 -2.32 -13.99 -16.55
C THR A 13 -1.32 -12.93 -16.98
N CYS A 14 -1.65 -11.64 -16.84
CA CYS A 14 -0.77 -10.57 -17.29
C CYS A 14 0.38 -10.34 -16.32
N THR A 15 0.13 -10.34 -15.00
CA THR A 15 1.17 -10.17 -13.98
C THR A 15 2.22 -11.27 -14.04
N CYS A 16 1.82 -12.54 -14.06
CA CYS A 16 2.72 -13.70 -14.10
C CYS A 16 3.60 -13.68 -15.36
N ARG A 17 3.00 -13.42 -16.53
CA ARG A 17 3.73 -13.32 -17.80
C ARG A 17 4.67 -12.12 -17.85
N CYS A 18 4.26 -10.97 -17.32
CA CYS A 18 5.11 -9.77 -17.26
C CYS A 18 6.31 -9.94 -16.31
N ILE A 19 6.18 -10.77 -15.27
CA ILE A 19 7.31 -11.13 -14.39
C ILE A 19 8.31 -12.03 -15.12
N GLU A 20 7.84 -13.00 -15.91
CA GLU A 20 8.70 -13.88 -16.73
C GLU A 20 9.45 -13.11 -17.83
N LEU A 21 8.83 -12.06 -18.38
CA LEU A 21 9.40 -11.19 -19.41
C LEU A 21 10.30 -10.08 -18.83
N GLU A 22 10.60 -10.09 -17.52
CA GLU A 22 11.40 -9.09 -16.80
C GLU A 22 10.84 -7.64 -16.86
N TYR A 23 9.57 -7.47 -17.21
CA TYR A 23 8.87 -6.17 -17.21
C TYR A 23 7.78 -6.15 -16.12
N PRO A 24 8.15 -6.01 -14.84
CA PRO A 24 7.19 -6.03 -13.75
C PRO A 24 6.22 -4.84 -13.86
N LEU A 25 4.93 -5.13 -13.73
CA LEU A 25 3.89 -4.11 -13.73
C LEU A 25 4.05 -3.19 -12.50
N LEU A 26 4.02 -1.88 -12.74
CA LEU A 26 4.11 -0.86 -11.70
C LEU A 26 2.77 -0.71 -10.98
N ALA A 27 2.63 -1.36 -9.83
CA ALA A 27 1.47 -1.22 -8.96
C ALA A 27 1.62 0.01 -8.03
N LYS A 28 1.64 1.20 -8.64
CA LYS A 28 1.61 2.49 -7.95
C LYS A 28 0.26 3.15 -8.20
N TYR A 29 -0.43 3.53 -7.14
CA TYR A 29 -1.66 4.30 -7.20
C TYR A 29 -1.32 5.77 -6.95
N ASP A 30 -1.67 6.63 -7.89
CA ASP A 30 -1.45 8.08 -7.81
C ASP A 30 -2.72 8.73 -7.27
N PHE A 31 -2.78 8.94 -5.97
CA PHE A 31 -3.96 9.46 -5.29
C PHE A 31 -4.18 10.96 -5.54
N HIS A 32 -3.16 11.70 -5.96
CA HIS A 32 -3.27 13.15 -6.14
C HIS A 32 -3.98 13.51 -7.45
N ASN A 33 -3.84 12.67 -8.46
CA ASN A 33 -4.44 12.87 -9.78
C ASN A 33 -5.71 12.04 -10.00
N ASP A 34 -6.22 11.35 -8.97
CA ASP A 34 -7.49 10.65 -9.07
C ASP A 34 -8.66 11.63 -8.85
N THR A 35 -9.30 12.01 -9.95
CA THR A 35 -10.53 12.82 -9.95
C THR A 35 -11.78 11.98 -10.18
N VAL A 36 -11.63 10.65 -10.33
CA VAL A 36 -12.73 9.72 -10.62
C VAL A 36 -13.43 9.34 -9.33
N ASN A 37 -12.66 9.09 -8.27
CA ASN A 37 -13.20 8.77 -6.95
C ASN A 37 -13.44 10.04 -6.11
N PRO A 38 -14.57 10.15 -5.39
CA PRO A 38 -14.81 11.26 -4.47
C PRO A 38 -13.85 11.16 -3.27
N ASP A 39 -13.31 12.31 -2.85
CA ASP A 39 -12.41 12.39 -1.69
C ASP A 39 -13.19 12.16 -0.39
N ILE A 40 -12.76 11.18 0.41
CA ILE A 40 -13.36 10.85 1.69
C ILE A 40 -12.43 11.37 2.77
N ASN A 41 -12.90 12.34 3.54
CA ASN A 41 -12.07 12.99 4.56
C ASN A 41 -11.95 12.10 5.81
N ILE A 42 -10.99 11.18 5.79
CA ILE A 42 -10.66 10.27 6.89
C ILE A 42 -9.43 10.82 7.62
N ASP A 43 -9.67 11.62 8.65
CA ASP A 43 -8.60 12.18 9.49
C ASP A 43 -8.21 11.20 10.60
N LEU A 44 -6.91 11.16 10.93
CA LEU A 44 -6.45 10.49 12.14
C LEU A 44 -6.93 11.27 13.37
N LYS A 45 -7.36 10.54 14.41
CA LYS A 45 -7.61 11.17 15.72
C LYS A 45 -6.34 11.88 16.21
N PRO A 46 -6.42 13.16 16.60
CA PRO A 46 -5.25 13.95 17.01
C PRO A 46 -4.57 13.41 18.28
N THR A 47 -5.26 12.54 19.03
CA THR A 47 -4.74 11.84 20.21
C THR A 47 -3.83 10.66 19.88
N THR A 48 -3.82 10.19 18.63
CA THR A 48 -3.08 8.99 18.24
C THR A 48 -1.62 9.31 17.96
N ILE A 49 -0.74 8.96 18.90
CA ILE A 49 0.72 9.07 18.72
C ILE A 49 1.22 7.80 18.03
N LEU A 50 1.70 7.97 16.80
CA LEU A 50 2.28 6.89 16.01
C LEU A 50 3.67 6.52 16.54
N ARG A 51 3.94 5.22 16.76
CA ARG A 51 5.29 4.77 17.17
C ARG A 51 6.28 4.90 16.01
N PRO A 52 7.59 5.16 16.27
CA PRO A 52 8.58 5.40 15.22
C PRO A 52 8.67 4.32 14.14
N TYR A 53 8.49 3.04 14.51
CA TYR A 53 8.52 1.92 13.56
C TYR A 53 7.31 1.93 12.61
N GLN A 54 6.13 2.31 13.08
CA GLN A 54 4.93 2.42 12.24
C GLN A 54 5.08 3.57 11.25
N GLY A 55 5.59 4.72 11.71
CA GLY A 55 5.86 5.88 10.84
C GLY A 55 6.91 5.60 9.78
N LYS A 56 7.96 4.85 10.12
CA LYS A 56 8.98 4.43 9.15
C LYS A 56 8.40 3.53 8.05
N SER A 57 7.50 2.62 8.40
CA SER A 57 6.82 1.74 7.43
C SER A 57 5.82 2.51 6.57
N LEU A 58 5.02 3.40 7.16
CA LEU A 58 4.06 4.23 6.42
C LEU A 58 4.77 5.15 5.42
N ARG A 59 5.88 5.78 5.80
CA ARG A 59 6.68 6.61 4.88
C ARG A 59 7.23 5.82 3.68
N LYS A 60 7.39 4.50 3.80
CA LYS A 60 7.84 3.64 2.69
C LYS A 60 6.69 3.27 1.73
N MET A 61 5.46 3.21 2.24
CA MET A 61 4.26 2.93 1.44
C MET A 61 3.70 4.18 0.77
N PHE A 62 3.75 5.32 1.46
CA PHE A 62 3.31 6.62 0.98
C PHE A 62 4.54 7.52 0.80
N GLY A 63 5.08 7.53 -0.42
CA GLY A 63 6.27 8.30 -0.78
C GLY A 63 6.05 9.04 -2.10
N ASN A 64 6.54 10.28 -2.18
CA ASN A 64 6.45 11.13 -3.38
C ASN A 64 5.02 11.30 -3.93
N GLY A 65 4.00 11.38 -3.06
CA GLY A 65 2.60 11.56 -3.50
C GLY A 65 1.97 10.34 -4.15
N ARG A 66 2.60 9.15 -4.04
CA ARG A 66 2.08 7.90 -4.60
C ARG A 66 1.96 6.84 -3.53
N ALA A 67 0.82 6.16 -3.52
CA ALA A 67 0.60 4.99 -2.70
C ALA A 67 1.13 3.76 -3.45
N ARG A 68 1.99 2.99 -2.80
CA ARG A 68 2.51 1.73 -3.34
C ARG A 68 1.67 0.58 -2.80
N SER A 69 1.17 -0.29 -3.67
CA SER A 69 0.61 -1.56 -3.20
C SER A 69 1.75 -2.42 -2.66
N GLY A 70 1.60 -2.93 -1.45
CA GLY A 70 2.63 -3.73 -0.79
C GLY A 70 2.16 -4.26 0.54
N VAL A 71 2.99 -5.11 1.15
CA VAL A 71 2.74 -5.70 2.47
C VAL A 71 3.72 -5.10 3.47
N ILE A 72 3.21 -4.55 4.58
CA ILE A 72 4.05 -4.20 5.73
C ILE A 72 4.02 -5.40 6.67
N VAL A 73 5.17 -6.04 6.86
CA VAL A 73 5.35 -7.08 7.88
C VAL A 73 5.92 -6.42 9.13
N LEU A 74 5.22 -6.56 10.24
CA LEU A 74 5.68 -6.15 11.57
C LEU A 74 5.73 -7.38 12.47
N PRO A 75 6.75 -7.53 13.33
CA PRO A 75 6.75 -8.60 14.32
C PRO A 75 5.54 -8.46 15.26
N CYS A 76 4.96 -9.58 15.70
CA CYS A 76 3.77 -9.57 16.57
C CYS A 76 4.02 -8.80 17.91
N ALA A 77 5.27 -8.72 18.36
CA ALA A 77 5.64 -8.17 19.66
C ALA A 77 6.10 -6.68 19.65
N VAL A 78 6.03 -5.93 18.54
CA VAL A 78 6.42 -4.50 18.57
C VAL A 78 5.48 -3.60 19.39
N ALA A 79 4.36 -4.13 19.88
CA ALA A 79 3.48 -3.43 20.81
C ALA A 79 4.05 -3.35 22.24
N VAL A 80 5.09 -4.12 22.60
CA VAL A 80 5.61 -4.21 23.98
C VAL A 80 7.08 -3.83 24.19
N GLU A 81 7.87 -3.53 23.16
CA GLU A 81 9.31 -3.22 23.36
C GLU A 81 9.76 -1.88 22.75
N GLN A 82 9.70 -0.82 23.55
CA GLN A 82 10.53 0.39 23.38
C GLN A 82 11.22 0.82 24.69
N TRP A 83 11.55 -0.13 25.57
CA TRP A 83 12.32 0.14 26.80
C TRP A 83 13.46 -0.86 27.02
N TRP A 84 14.30 -1.15 26.02
CA TRP A 84 15.70 -1.46 26.32
C TRP A 84 16.63 -1.09 25.16
N SER A 85 17.63 -0.27 25.50
CA SER A 85 18.78 0.25 24.74
C SER A 85 18.53 1.22 23.60
#